data_AF-A0A7C2A8Y5-F1
#
_entry.id   AF-A0A7C2A8Y5-F1
#
_cell.length_a   1.000
_cell.length_b   1.000
_cell.length_c   1.000
_cell.angle_alpha   90.00
_cell.angle_beta   90.00
_cell.angle_gamma   90.00
#
_symmetry.space_group_name_H-M   'P 1'
#
loop_
_entity.id
_entity.type
_entity.pdbx_description
1 polymer ?
#
loop_
_entity_poly.entity_id
_entity_poly.type
_entity_poly.pdbx_seq_one_letter_code
_entity_poly.pdbx_strand_id
1 'polypeptide(L)'
;MYKNIQELNEALKSVARLEGEVLVVKHEDKLKDKIIDDLVYTSVFTQDVALKNAARWSIRALAQALEIIPASIHELYMAVGREEIGGFTVPAVNLRGMTYDVAREVFKLVLSQ
;
A
#
# COMPACT_ATOMS: atom_id res chain seq x y z
N MET A 1 8.77 12.10 -6.95
CA MET A 1 9.71 10.97 -6.77
C MET A 1 10.94 11.45 -6.02
N TYR A 2 11.54 10.58 -5.20
CA TYR A 2 12.70 10.94 -4.39
C TYR A 2 14.00 10.66 -5.13
N LYS A 3 14.97 11.57 -5.01
CA LYS A 3 16.29 11.45 -5.65
C LYS A 3 17.34 10.83 -4.75
N ASN A 4 17.13 10.88 -3.44
CA ASN A 4 18.04 10.37 -2.43
C ASN A 4 17.28 10.06 -1.13
N ILE A 5 17.98 9.43 -0.17
CA ILE A 5 17.40 9.03 1.12
C ILE A 5 16.96 10.24 1.96
N GLN A 6 17.65 11.38 1.83
CA GLN A 6 17.33 12.58 2.59
C GLN A 6 15.93 13.11 2.23
N GLU A 7 15.65 13.27 0.93
CA GLU A 7 14.34 13.70 0.44
C GLU A 7 13.21 12.75 0.85
N LEU A 8 13.47 11.42 0.79
CA LEU A 8 12.51 10.40 1.23
C LEU A 8 12.20 10.55 2.73
N ASN A 9 13.24 10.71 3.56
CA ASN A 9 13.09 10.85 5.00
C ASN A 9 12.35 12.14 5.38
N GLU A 10 12.60 13.25 4.68
CA GLU A 10 11.88 14.51 4.88
C GLU A 10 10.40 14.37 4.55
N ALA A 11 10.08 13.70 3.45
CA ALA A 11 8.69 13.41 3.10
C ALA A 11 8.01 12.51 4.14
N LEU A 12 8.67 11.44 4.61
CA LEU A 12 8.11 10.58 5.65
C LEU A 12 7.85 11.35 6.95
N LYS A 13 8.80 12.19 7.40
CA LYS A 13 8.63 13.03 8.60
C LYS A 13 7.44 13.98 8.50
N SER A 14 7.02 14.35 7.29
CA SER A 14 5.87 15.22 7.06
C SER A 14 4.52 14.54 7.28
N VAL A 15 4.46 13.20 7.28
CA VAL A 15 3.21 12.43 7.42
C VAL A 15 3.21 11.39 8.52
N ALA A 16 4.38 10.98 8.99
CA ALA A 16 4.54 9.98 10.03
C ALA A 16 5.66 10.38 11.00
N ARG A 17 5.58 9.84 12.22
CA ARG A 17 6.67 9.90 13.19
C ARG A 17 7.07 8.49 13.60
N LEU A 18 8.31 8.33 14.04
CA LEU A 18 8.76 7.11 14.68
C LEU A 18 8.49 7.21 16.18
N GLU A 19 7.79 6.23 16.74
CA GLU A 19 7.64 6.02 18.19
C GLU A 19 8.28 4.67 18.55
N GLY A 20 9.49 4.72 19.11
CA GLY A 20 10.31 3.51 19.31
C GLY A 20 10.68 2.89 17.96
N GLU A 21 10.17 1.69 17.69
CA GLU A 21 10.39 0.95 16.44
C GLU A 21 9.20 1.02 15.48
N VAL A 22 8.13 1.72 15.84
CA VAL A 22 6.86 1.74 15.09
C VAL A 22 6.63 3.10 14.47
N LEU A 23 6.20 3.13 13.21
CA LEU A 23 5.71 4.35 12.58
C LEU A 23 4.28 4.64 13.04
N VAL A 24 4.00 5.91 13.30
CA VAL A 24 2.64 6.42 13.56
C VAL A 24 2.33 7.49 12.53
N VAL A 25 1.30 7.23 11.72
CA VAL A 25 0.83 8.15 10.68
C VAL A 25 -0.01 9.26 11.33
N LYS A 26 0.31 10.51 11.02
CA LYS A 26 -0.41 11.70 11.51
C LYS A 26 -1.25 12.39 10.45
N HIS A 27 -0.86 12.25 9.19
CA HIS A 27 -1.50 12.95 8.06
C HIS A 27 -1.78 11.96 6.92
N GLU A 28 -2.81 11.15 7.11
CA GLU A 28 -3.25 10.19 6.10
C GLU A 28 -3.63 10.84 4.77
N ASP A 29 -4.25 12.01 4.79
CA ASP A 29 -4.69 12.68 3.55
C ASP A 29 -3.50 13.04 2.65
N LYS A 30 -2.44 13.61 3.24
CA LYS A 30 -1.19 13.92 2.53
C LYS A 30 -0.46 12.68 2.05
N LEU A 31 -0.54 11.60 2.84
CA LEU A 31 0.00 10.30 2.46
C LEU A 31 -0.70 9.77 1.20
N LYS A 32 -2.03 9.79 1.19
CA LYS A 32 -2.89 9.32 0.09
C LYS A 32 -2.81 10.20 -1.16
N ASP A 33 -2.65 11.51 -0.97
CA ASP A 33 -2.64 12.49 -2.07
C ASP A 33 -1.38 12.39 -2.94
N LYS A 34 -0.20 12.25 -2.32
CA LYS A 34 1.07 12.33 -3.07
C LYS A 34 2.17 11.38 -2.61
N ILE A 35 2.36 11.21 -1.30
CA ILE A 35 3.57 10.55 -0.79
C ILE A 35 3.59 9.06 -1.17
N ILE A 36 2.45 8.38 -1.14
CA ILE A 36 2.38 6.98 -1.54
C ILE A 36 2.73 6.80 -3.03
N ASP A 37 2.23 7.68 -3.90
CA ASP A 37 2.54 7.68 -5.34
C ASP A 37 4.05 7.89 -5.57
N ASP A 38 4.65 8.85 -4.85
CA ASP A 38 6.09 9.13 -4.94
C ASP A 38 6.95 7.97 -4.42
N LEU A 39 6.54 7.31 -3.33
CA LEU A 39 7.21 6.12 -2.79
C LEU A 39 7.15 4.96 -3.79
N VAL A 40 5.98 4.70 -4.38
CA VAL A 40 5.79 3.63 -5.36
C VAL A 40 6.65 3.88 -6.59
N TYR A 41 6.62 5.09 -7.15
CA TYR A 41 7.46 5.46 -8.28
C TYR A 41 8.94 5.22 -7.95
N THR A 42 9.39 5.70 -6.79
CA THR A 42 10.78 5.51 -6.33
C THR A 42 11.13 4.02 -6.18
N SER A 43 10.22 3.20 -5.65
CA SER A 43 10.41 1.77 -5.41
C SER A 43 10.58 0.92 -6.68
N VAL A 44 10.13 1.44 -7.83
CA VAL A 44 10.16 0.76 -9.12
C VAL A 44 11.31 1.30 -9.97
N PHE A 45 11.37 2.62 -10.15
CA PHE A 45 12.16 3.23 -11.22
C PHE A 45 13.57 3.68 -10.81
N THR A 46 13.84 3.85 -9.51
CA THR A 46 15.20 4.25 -9.10
C THR A 46 16.24 3.17 -9.43
N GLN A 47 17.44 3.60 -9.78
CA GLN A 47 18.60 2.70 -9.97
C GLN A 47 19.40 2.51 -8.67
N ASP A 48 19.21 3.39 -7.68
CA ASP A 48 19.83 3.27 -6.36
C ASP A 48 19.14 2.17 -5.54
N VAL A 49 19.86 1.09 -5.26
CA VAL A 49 19.37 -0.07 -4.51
C VAL A 49 18.98 0.30 -3.07
N ALA A 50 19.75 1.17 -2.41
CA ALA A 50 19.47 1.58 -1.03
C ALA A 50 18.18 2.41 -0.98
N LEU A 51 18.03 3.38 -1.90
CA LEU A 51 16.83 4.19 -2.01
C LEU A 51 15.60 3.33 -2.38
N LYS A 52 15.75 2.36 -3.28
CA LYS A 52 14.70 1.41 -3.65
C LYS A 52 14.20 0.61 -2.45
N ASN A 53 15.13 0.08 -1.66
CA ASN A 53 14.82 -0.70 -0.47
C ASN A 53 14.18 0.17 0.62
N ALA A 54 14.67 1.40 0.81
CA ALA A 54 14.08 2.37 1.73
C ALA A 54 12.62 2.68 1.35
N ALA A 55 12.34 2.94 0.06
CA ALA A 55 10.97 3.18 -0.40
C ALA A 55 10.03 1.98 -0.15
N ARG A 56 10.48 0.75 -0.45
CA ARG A 56 9.69 -0.48 -0.21
C ARG A 56 9.45 -0.73 1.27
N TRP A 57 10.48 -0.56 2.10
CA TRP A 57 10.35 -0.68 3.55
C TRP A 57 9.35 0.35 4.08
N SER A 58 9.44 1.59 3.62
CA SER A 58 8.56 2.67 4.03
C SER A 58 7.10 2.39 3.70
N ILE A 59 6.82 1.87 2.49
CA ILE A 59 5.46 1.44 2.10
C ILE A 59 4.92 0.39 3.08
N ARG A 60 5.73 -0.62 3.43
CA ARG A 60 5.30 -1.68 4.36
C ARG A 60 5.11 -1.17 5.79
N ALA A 61 6.01 -0.31 6.26
CA ALA A 61 5.93 0.26 7.60
C ALA A 61 4.73 1.21 7.75
N LEU A 62 4.43 2.01 6.72
CA LEU A 62 3.23 2.85 6.68
C LEU A 62 1.95 1.99 6.62
N ALA A 63 1.93 0.92 5.82
CA ALA A 63 0.81 -0.01 5.77
C ALA A 63 0.55 -0.64 7.15
N GLN A 64 1.60 -1.13 7.82
CA GLN A 64 1.49 -1.68 9.18
C GLN A 64 0.98 -0.65 10.19
N ALA A 65 1.46 0.60 10.11
CA ALA A 65 1.00 1.70 10.95
C ALA A 65 -0.48 2.05 10.76
N LEU A 66 -1.05 1.70 9.61
CA LEU A 66 -2.46 1.88 9.26
C LEU A 66 -3.26 0.57 9.38
N GLU A 67 -2.68 -0.47 10.01
CA GLU A 67 -3.29 -1.79 10.16
C GLU A 67 -3.63 -2.50 8.83
N ILE A 68 -3.00 -2.07 7.74
CA ILE A 68 -3.13 -2.69 6.41
C ILE A 68 -2.17 -3.87 6.34
N ILE A 69 -2.69 -5.05 6.69
CA ILE A 69 -1.92 -6.30 6.73
C ILE A 69 -2.29 -7.23 5.57
N PRO A 70 -1.34 -8.04 5.07
CA PRO A 70 -1.68 -9.12 4.16
C PRO A 70 -2.63 -10.11 4.84
N ALA A 71 -3.81 -10.30 4.26
CA ALA A 71 -4.79 -11.27 4.70
C ALA A 71 -5.14 -12.22 3.55
N SER A 72 -5.35 -13.49 3.87
CA SER A 72 -5.78 -14.50 2.90
C SER A 72 -7.30 -14.64 2.93
N ILE A 73 -7.92 -14.71 1.75
CA ILE A 73 -9.34 -15.06 1.60
C ILE A 73 -9.56 -16.58 1.51
N HIS A 74 -8.56 -17.40 1.83
CA HIS A 74 -8.62 -18.85 1.67
C HIS A 74 -9.82 -19.48 2.43
N GLU A 75 -10.01 -19.12 3.70
CA GLU A 75 -11.12 -19.67 4.48
C GLU A 75 -12.50 -19.30 3.91
N LEU A 76 -12.64 -18.05 3.43
CA LEU A 76 -13.85 -17.61 2.71
C LEU A 76 -14.08 -18.47 1.47
N TYR A 77 -13.03 -18.71 0.69
CA TYR A 77 -13.09 -19.53 -0.53
C TYR A 77 -13.48 -20.98 -0.22
N MET A 78 -12.92 -21.57 0.84
CA MET A 78 -13.22 -22.93 1.27
C MET A 78 -14.68 -23.07 1.76
N ALA A 79 -15.20 -22.08 2.49
CA ALA A 79 -16.59 -22.07 2.95
C ALA A 79 -17.60 -21.99 1.79
N VAL A 80 -17.30 -21.16 0.76
CA VAL A 80 -18.10 -21.12 -0.48
C VAL A 80 -18.08 -22.48 -1.19
N GLY A 81 -16.92 -23.14 -1.27
CA GLY A 81 -16.79 -24.47 -1.90
C GLY A 81 -17.50 -25.60 -1.15
N ARG A 82 -17.80 -25.42 0.14
CA ARG A 82 -18.60 -26.35 0.97
C ARG A 82 -20.08 -25.97 1.03
N GLU A 83 -20.51 -24.94 0.30
CA GLU A 83 -21.88 -24.41 0.32
C GLU A 83 -22.34 -23.89 1.71
N GLU A 84 -21.41 -23.56 2.60
CA GLU A 84 -21.72 -23.04 3.95
C GLU A 84 -22.19 -21.58 3.92
N ILE A 85 -21.77 -20.83 2.91
CA ILE A 85 -22.07 -19.41 2.70
C ILE A 85 -22.34 -19.13 1.22
N GLY A 86 -23.16 -18.13 0.90
CA GLY A 86 -23.50 -17.76 -0.47
C GLY A 86 -24.31 -16.47 -0.58
N GLY A 87 -24.84 -16.19 -1.77
CA GLY A 87 -25.63 -14.98 -2.04
C GLY A 87 -24.83 -13.77 -2.52
N PHE A 88 -23.53 -13.93 -2.77
CA PHE A 88 -22.67 -12.89 -3.34
C PHE A 88 -21.57 -13.53 -4.19
N THR A 89 -20.92 -12.71 -5.02
CA THR A 89 -19.75 -13.12 -5.82
C THR A 89 -18.48 -12.54 -5.23
N VAL A 90 -17.38 -13.29 -5.32
CA VAL A 90 -16.04 -12.80 -4.97
C VAL A 90 -15.33 -12.39 -6.27
N PRO A 91 -14.99 -11.11 -6.47
CA PRO A 91 -14.33 -10.68 -7.70
C PRO A 91 -12.90 -11.22 -7.76
N ALA A 92 -12.58 -11.93 -8.84
CA ALA A 92 -11.22 -12.38 -9.15
C ALA A 92 -10.61 -11.46 -10.22
N VAL A 93 -9.67 -10.61 -9.84
CA VAL A 93 -9.04 -9.63 -10.73
C VAL A 93 -7.56 -9.95 -10.92
N ASN A 94 -7.14 -10.20 -12.17
CA ASN A 94 -5.74 -10.41 -12.53
C ASN A 94 -5.17 -9.15 -13.18
N LEU A 95 -4.31 -8.42 -12.46
CA LEU A 95 -3.69 -7.18 -12.94
C LEU A 95 -2.31 -7.44 -13.58
N ARG A 96 -2.01 -6.77 -14.70
CA ARG A 96 -0.73 -6.84 -15.41
C ARG A 96 -0.30 -5.44 -15.89
N GLY A 97 1.01 -5.20 -15.94
CA GLY A 97 1.58 -3.92 -16.38
C GLY A 97 1.42 -2.83 -15.33
N MET A 98 0.38 -2.00 -15.46
CA MET A 98 0.08 -0.87 -14.57
C MET A 98 -0.59 -1.31 -13.26
N THR A 99 0.00 -2.30 -12.57
CA THR A 99 -0.61 -2.95 -11.41
C THR A 99 -0.97 -1.96 -10.30
N TYR A 100 -0.10 -0.98 -10.03
CA TYR A 100 -0.37 0.02 -8.99
C TYR A 100 -1.55 0.92 -9.34
N ASP A 101 -1.51 1.55 -10.52
CA ASP A 101 -2.52 2.51 -10.95
C ASP A 101 -3.90 1.85 -11.08
N VAL A 102 -3.95 0.66 -11.68
CA VAL A 102 -5.21 -0.08 -11.84
C VAL A 102 -5.74 -0.56 -10.48
N ALA A 103 -4.89 -1.09 -9.60
CA ALA A 103 -5.33 -1.50 -8.26
C ALA A 103 -5.89 -0.31 -7.48
N ARG A 104 -5.21 0.84 -7.51
CA ARG A 104 -5.64 2.08 -6.84
C ARG A 104 -7.03 2.51 -7.32
N GLU A 105 -7.27 2.54 -8.63
CA GLU A 105 -8.58 2.94 -9.16
C GLU A 105 -9.69 1.92 -8.84
N VAL A 106 -9.39 0.62 -8.88
CA VAL A 106 -10.35 -0.41 -8.45
C VAL A 106 -10.80 -0.17 -7.01
N PHE A 107 -9.87 0.03 -6.07
CA PHE A 107 -10.22 0.27 -4.67
C PHE A 107 -10.96 1.59 -4.46
N LYS A 108 -10.61 2.66 -5.20
CA LYS A 108 -11.38 3.91 -5.15
C LYS A 108 -12.84 3.70 -5.55
N LEU A 109 -13.09 3.01 -6.66
CA LEU A 109 -14.44 2.74 -7.16
C LEU A 109 -15.25 1.84 -6.23
N VAL A 110 -14.60 0.88 -5.56
CA VAL A 110 -15.24 -0.01 -4.58
C VAL A 110 -15.65 0.75 -3.32
N LEU A 111 -14.82 1.70 -2.87
CA LEU A 111 -15.06 2.48 -1.65
C LEU A 111 -15.92 3.73 -1.85
N SER A 112 -16.13 4.17 -3.09
CA SER A 112 -16.92 5.37 -3.41
C SER A 112 -18.42 5.10 -3.58
N GLN A 113 -18.89 3.89 -3.26
CA GLN A 113 -20.31 3.51 -3.32
C GLN A 113 -21.04 3.80 -2.01
#